data_AF-A0A1M3T527-F1
#
_entry.id   AF-A0A1M3T527-F1
#
_cell.length_a   1.000
_cell.length_b   1.000
_cell.length_c   1.000
_cell.angle_alpha   90.00
_cell.angle_beta   90.00
_cell.angle_gamma   90.00
#
_symmetry.space_group_name_H-M   'P 1'
#
loop_
_entity.id
_entity.type
_entity.pdbx_description
1 polymer ?
#
loop_
_entity_poly.entity_id
_entity_poly.type
_entity_poly.pdbx_seq_one_letter_code
_entity_poly.pdbx_strand_id
1 'polypeptide(L)'
;GDTKAGTLIGVDRYGNKYFENMEEELPLRTRWVDYKEKEYDPSQLEPGWHAWISYMVDAPPTADKIMQTGVRSWELPEHRPNLTLSRAAFKTYSTTRPKYSAWTPVAAPR
;
A
#
# COMPACT_ATOMS: atom_id res chain seq x y z
N GLY A 1 -7.96 5.43 22.70
CA GLY A 1 -7.49 4.10 22.30
C GLY A 1 -8.47 3.08 22.81
N ASP A 2 -8.50 1.91 22.18
CA ASP A 2 -9.30 0.75 22.56
C ASP A 2 -8.34 -0.33 23.08
N THR A 3 -8.55 -0.82 24.29
CA THR A 3 -7.64 -1.81 24.90
C THR A 3 -8.02 -3.19 24.38
N LYS A 4 -7.20 -3.74 23.48
CA LYS A 4 -7.39 -5.07 22.92
C LYS A 4 -6.28 -6.03 23.34
N ALA A 5 -6.62 -7.30 23.47
CA ALA A 5 -5.68 -8.40 23.67
C ALA A 5 -5.89 -9.47 22.61
N GLY A 6 -4.82 -9.96 22.00
CA GLY A 6 -4.88 -10.95 20.94
C GLY A 6 -3.53 -11.56 20.61
N THR A 7 -3.55 -12.57 19.74
CA THR A 7 -2.36 -13.28 19.30
C THR A 7 -1.64 -12.49 18.22
N LEU A 8 -0.32 -12.36 18.33
CA LEU A 8 0.51 -11.76 17.27
C LEU A 8 0.60 -12.73 16.08
N ILE A 9 -0.03 -12.37 14.97
CA ILE A 9 -0.06 -13.18 13.74
C ILE A 9 1.20 -12.94 12.90
N GLY A 10 1.70 -11.71 12.88
CA GLY A 10 2.92 -11.41 12.16
C GLY A 10 3.29 -9.93 12.20
N VAL A 11 4.43 -9.64 11.58
CA VAL A 11 4.96 -8.29 11.43
C VAL A 11 5.30 -8.09 9.96
N ASP A 12 4.86 -6.99 9.36
CA ASP A 12 5.25 -6.66 7.99
C ASP A 12 6.70 -6.14 7.92
N ARG A 13 7.18 -5.89 6.70
CA ARG A 13 8.53 -5.38 6.49
C ARG A 13 8.74 -3.96 7.04
N TYR A 14 7.67 -3.18 7.18
CA TYR A 14 7.70 -1.82 7.71
C TYR A 14 7.66 -1.80 9.24
N GLY A 15 7.35 -2.93 9.87
CA GLY A 15 7.31 -3.15 11.32
C GLY A 15 5.92 -2.98 11.93
N ASN A 16 4.86 -2.88 11.12
CA ASN A 16 3.48 -2.92 11.59
C ASN A 16 3.16 -4.33 12.08
N LYS A 17 2.52 -4.43 13.23
CA LYS A 17 2.21 -5.71 13.89
C LYS A 17 0.74 -6.03 13.74
N TYR A 18 0.43 -7.26 13.37
CA TYR A 18 -0.93 -7.72 13.10
C TYR A 18 -1.38 -8.71 14.16
N PHE A 19 -2.58 -8.50 14.69
CA PHE A 19 -3.12 -9.28 15.79
C PHE A 19 -4.51 -9.83 15.45
N GLU A 20 -4.84 -10.95 16.08
CA GLU A 20 -6.14 -11.60 15.95
C GLU A 20 -6.64 -12.13 17.31
N ASN A 21 -7.94 -11.98 17.56
CA ASN A 21 -8.69 -12.60 18.66
C ASN A 21 -10.11 -12.92 18.17
N MET A 22 -10.41 -14.20 17.93
CA MET A 22 -11.72 -14.67 17.44
C MET A 22 -12.71 -15.03 18.56
N GLU A 23 -12.27 -15.12 19.81
CA GLU A 23 -13.07 -15.68 20.91
C GLU A 23 -13.85 -14.61 21.66
N GLU A 24 -13.20 -13.49 22.00
CA GLU A 24 -13.76 -12.46 22.90
C GLU A 24 -14.29 -11.22 22.16
N GLU A 25 -13.85 -11.01 20.93
CA GLU A 25 -14.17 -9.82 20.15
C GLU A 25 -15.42 -9.99 19.28
N LEU A 26 -16.09 -8.87 19.02
CA LEU A 26 -17.24 -8.83 18.11
C LEU A 26 -16.80 -9.11 16.66
N PRO A 27 -17.70 -9.63 15.80
CA PRO A 27 -17.43 -9.78 14.38
C PRO A 27 -16.87 -8.48 13.77
N LEU A 28 -15.87 -8.62 12.90
CA LEU A 28 -15.11 -7.53 12.26
C LEU A 28 -14.19 -6.72 13.17
N ARG A 29 -14.19 -6.95 14.49
CA ARG A 29 -13.19 -6.38 15.44
C ARG A 29 -12.13 -7.38 15.88
N THR A 30 -12.20 -8.60 15.37
CA THR A 30 -11.30 -9.71 15.73
C THR A 30 -9.88 -9.53 15.21
N ARG A 31 -9.68 -8.76 14.13
CA ARG A 31 -8.35 -8.43 13.57
C ARG A 31 -8.05 -6.94 13.72
N TRP A 32 -6.81 -6.61 14.08
CA TRP A 32 -6.33 -5.24 14.12
C TRP A 32 -4.83 -5.14 13.86
N VAL A 33 -4.37 -3.92 13.60
CA VAL A 33 -2.97 -3.58 13.37
C VAL A 33 -2.51 -2.57 14.41
N ASP A 34 -1.28 -2.76 14.88
CA ASP A 34 -0.51 -1.79 15.64
C ASP A 34 0.57 -1.23 14.72
N TYR A 35 0.40 0.02 14.29
CA TYR A 35 1.33 0.68 13.37
C TYR A 35 2.64 1.00 14.08
N LYS A 36 3.76 0.85 13.37
CA LYS A 36 5.06 1.26 13.90
C LYS A 36 5.18 2.78 14.01
N GLU A 37 4.70 3.49 12.98
CA GLU A 37 4.79 4.93 12.89
C GLU A 37 3.71 5.60 13.76
N LYS A 38 4.09 6.67 14.44
CA LYS A 38 3.14 7.44 15.28
C LYS A 38 2.10 8.18 14.42
N GLU A 39 2.54 8.69 13.27
CA GLU A 39 1.67 9.25 12.23
C GLU A 39 1.25 8.12 11.31
N TYR A 40 0.31 7.31 11.80
CA TYR A 40 -0.19 6.14 11.09
C TYR A 40 -1.19 6.53 10.00
N ASP A 41 -1.14 5.79 8.89
CA ASP A 41 -2.09 5.92 7.80
C ASP A 41 -2.43 4.53 7.26
N PRO A 42 -3.71 4.24 6.94
CA PRO A 42 -4.11 2.92 6.43
C PRO A 42 -3.42 2.51 5.13
N SER A 43 -2.90 3.46 4.34
CA SER A 43 -2.12 3.12 3.14
C SER A 43 -0.74 2.55 3.44
N GLN A 44 -0.27 2.57 4.69
CA GLN A 44 1.02 1.98 5.08
C GLN A 44 0.98 0.43 5.12
N LEU A 45 -0.20 -0.17 5.14
CA LEU A 45 -0.36 -1.62 5.14
C LEU A 45 0.04 -2.22 3.79
N GLU A 46 0.88 -3.24 3.81
CA GLU A 46 1.21 -3.99 2.59
C GLU A 46 -0.04 -4.67 2.01
N PRO A 47 -0.12 -4.88 0.67
CA PRO A 47 -1.33 -5.38 0.02
C PRO A 47 -1.85 -6.73 0.57
N GLY A 48 -0.95 -7.68 0.86
CA GLY A 48 -1.34 -8.98 1.41
C GLY A 48 -1.93 -8.87 2.81
N TRP A 49 -1.32 -8.05 3.67
CA TRP A 49 -1.84 -7.76 5.00
C TRP A 49 -3.15 -6.96 4.96
N HIS A 50 -3.29 -6.05 4.00
CA HIS A 50 -4.53 -5.31 3.77
C HIS A 50 -5.69 -6.24 3.37
N ALA A 51 -5.43 -7.27 2.55
CA ALA A 51 -6.44 -8.28 2.21
C ALA A 51 -6.85 -9.10 3.44
N TRP A 52 -5.89 -9.52 4.26
CA TRP A 52 -6.13 -10.32 5.46
C TRP A 52 -6.90 -9.53 6.54
N ILE A 53 -6.49 -8.30 6.85
CA ILE A 53 -7.16 -7.49 7.88
C ILE A 53 -8.59 -7.10 7.47
N SER A 54 -8.85 -7.05 6.15
CA SER A 54 -10.17 -6.75 5.57
C SER A 54 -11.05 -8.00 5.41
N TYR A 55 -10.65 -9.15 5.95
CA TYR A 55 -11.36 -10.44 5.83
C TYR A 55 -11.59 -10.89 4.38
N MET A 56 -10.75 -10.46 3.44
CA MET A 56 -10.80 -10.96 2.06
C MET A 56 -10.20 -12.36 1.94
N VAL A 57 -9.23 -12.66 2.81
CA VAL A 57 -8.59 -13.97 2.94
C VAL A 57 -8.50 -14.38 4.41
N ASP A 58 -8.57 -15.68 4.67
CA ASP A 58 -8.47 -16.23 6.02
C ASP A 58 -7.01 -16.37 6.48
N ALA A 59 -6.14 -16.85 5.58
CA ALA A 59 -4.72 -17.03 5.87
C ALA A 59 -3.96 -15.70 5.75
N PRO A 60 -3.06 -15.36 6.70
CA PRO A 60 -2.18 -14.22 6.56
C PRO A 60 -1.16 -14.44 5.43
N PRO A 61 -0.54 -13.38 4.88
CA PRO A 61 0.46 -13.50 3.80
C PRO A 61 1.69 -14.34 4.20
N THR A 62 1.96 -14.48 5.50
CA THR A 62 3.01 -15.35 6.03
C THR A 62 2.68 -16.84 5.98
N ALA A 63 1.40 -17.21 5.85
CA ALA A 63 0.95 -18.61 5.79
C ALA A 63 0.41 -19.00 4.41
N ASP A 64 -0.14 -18.05 3.66
CA ASP A 64 -0.70 -18.31 2.33
C ASP A 64 0.41 -18.54 1.29
N LYS A 65 0.47 -19.77 0.75
CA LYS A 65 1.43 -20.19 -0.28
C LYS A 65 1.29 -19.37 -1.56
N ILE A 66 0.09 -18.90 -1.90
CA ILE A 66 -0.15 -18.10 -3.10
C ILE A 66 0.48 -16.72 -2.92
N MET A 67 0.34 -16.11 -1.73
CA MET A 67 0.95 -14.81 -1.43
C MET A 67 2.47 -14.87 -1.28
N GLN A 68 3.04 -16.05 -1.03
CA GLN A 68 4.48 -16.30 -0.97
C GLN A 68 5.14 -16.53 -2.35
N THR A 69 4.40 -16.51 -3.46
CA THR A 69 4.93 -16.81 -4.80
C THR A 69 5.98 -15.83 -5.33
N GLY A 70 6.38 -14.84 -4.53
CA GLY A 70 7.43 -13.89 -4.83
C GLY A 70 6.96 -12.69 -5.66
N VAL A 71 7.87 -11.75 -5.88
CA VAL A 71 7.59 -10.53 -6.66
C VAL A 71 7.63 -10.87 -8.14
N ARG A 72 6.55 -10.54 -8.87
CA ARG A 72 6.52 -10.71 -10.33
C ARG A 72 7.53 -9.76 -11.00
N SER A 73 7.99 -10.11 -12.20
CA SER A 73 9.05 -9.33 -12.88
C SER A 73 8.70 -7.85 -13.16
N TRP A 74 7.42 -7.52 -13.25
CA TRP A 74 6.90 -6.17 -13.48
C TRP A 74 6.38 -5.49 -12.21
N GLU A 75 6.31 -6.23 -11.11
CA GLU A 75 5.76 -5.75 -9.86
C GLU A 75 6.81 -4.96 -9.09
N LEU A 76 6.38 -3.92 -8.38
CA LEU A 76 7.29 -3.17 -7.53
C LEU A 76 7.76 -4.08 -6.39
N PRO A 77 9.06 -4.14 -6.10
CA PRO A 77 9.59 -4.96 -5.01
C PRO A 77 9.20 -4.43 -3.62
N GLU A 78 8.70 -3.20 -3.55
CA GLU A 78 8.38 -2.52 -2.32
C GLU A 78 7.02 -1.84 -2.39
N HIS A 79 6.25 -1.97 -1.30
CA HIS A 79 5.02 -1.23 -1.13
C HIS A 79 5.29 0.28 -1.01
N ARG A 80 4.41 1.09 -1.59
CA ARG A 80 4.48 2.54 -1.52
C ARG A 80 3.18 3.06 -0.94
N PRO A 81 3.21 3.70 0.26
CA PRO A 81 2.01 4.28 0.85
C PRO A 81 1.50 5.45 0.00
N ASN A 82 0.33 5.98 0.36
CA ASN A 82 -0.22 7.15 -0.28
C ASN A 82 0.65 8.38 0.01
N LEU A 83 1.09 9.05 -1.06
CA LEU A 83 1.97 10.22 -0.99
C LEU A 83 1.22 11.53 -1.20
N THR A 84 -0.11 11.54 -1.02
CA THR A 84 -0.92 12.76 -1.12
C THR A 84 -0.40 13.86 -0.20
N LEU A 85 -0.58 15.13 -0.60
CA LEU A 85 -0.09 16.32 0.13
C LEU A 85 1.43 16.34 0.40
N SER A 86 2.21 15.44 -0.20
CA SER A 86 3.69 15.44 -0.13
C SER A 86 4.30 15.96 -1.43
N ARG A 87 5.63 16.17 -1.43
CA ARG A 87 6.38 16.51 -2.65
C ARG A 87 6.33 15.41 -3.72
N ALA A 88 6.10 14.17 -3.30
CA ALA A 88 6.03 12.99 -4.15
C ALA A 88 4.59 12.63 -4.57
N ALA A 89 3.61 13.51 -4.32
CA ALA A 89 2.24 13.32 -4.79
C ALA A 89 2.20 13.14 -6.32
N PHE A 90 1.33 12.25 -6.78
CA PHE A 90 1.12 12.01 -8.19
C PHE A 90 0.64 13.29 -8.89
N LYS A 91 1.35 13.71 -9.95
CA LYS A 91 0.99 14.85 -10.79
C LYS A 91 0.57 14.34 -12.16
N THR A 92 -0.66 14.63 -12.54
CA THR A 92 -1.16 14.30 -13.86
C THR A 92 -0.49 15.18 -14.92
N TYR A 93 -0.30 14.61 -16.11
CA TYR A 93 0.20 15.32 -17.28
C TYR A 93 -0.38 14.67 -18.53
N SER A 94 -0.35 15.39 -19.66
CA SER A 94 -0.70 14.77 -20.95
C SER A 94 0.37 13.78 -21.35
N THR A 95 0.02 12.50 -21.44
CA THR A 95 0.87 11.46 -22.03
C THR A 95 0.93 11.55 -23.56
N THR A 96 0.10 12.42 -24.17
CA THR A 96 0.09 12.65 -25.61
C THR A 96 1.01 13.80 -26.00
N ARG A 97 1.66 13.65 -27.16
CA ARG A 97 2.41 14.73 -27.82
C ARG A 97 1.43 15.69 -28.52
N PRO A 98 1.80 16.97 -28.72
CA PRO A 98 1.03 17.88 -29.57
C PRO A 98 0.75 17.26 -30.94
N LYS A 99 -0.51 17.30 -31.39
CA LYS A 99 -0.93 16.72 -32.68
C LYS A 99 -0.40 17.51 -33.88
N TYR A 100 -0.15 18.80 -33.69
CA TYR A 100 0.39 19.69 -34.70
C TYR A 100 1.71 20.27 -34.18
N SER A 101 2.69 20.42 -35.07
CA SER A 101 3.94 21.10 -34.79
C SER A 101 3.86 22.55 -35.28
N ALA A 102 4.37 23.49 -34.47
CA ALA A 102 4.47 24.87 -34.88
C ALA A 102 5.65 25.04 -35.86
N TRP A 103 5.49 25.95 -36.83
CA TRP A 103 6.63 26.37 -37.65
C TRP A 103 7.70 27.01 -36.75
N THR A 104 8.95 26.59 -36.92
CA THR A 104 10.10 27.18 -36.20
C THR A 104 10.72 28.25 -37.09
N PRO A 105 10.62 29.55 -36.74
CA PRO A 105 11.12 30.63 -37.57
C PRO A 105 12.63 30.57 -37.74
N VAL A 106 13.10 30.78 -38.96
CA VAL A 106 14.51 30.99 -39.28
C VAL A 106 14.67 32.42 -39.81
N ALA A 107 15.46 33.25 -39.12
CA ALA A 107 15.77 34.59 -39.58
C ALA A 107 16.88 34.52 -40.64
N ALA A 108 16.56 34.88 -41.89
CA ALA A 108 17.55 35.03 -42.95
C ALA A 108 18.10 36.46 -42.98
N PRO A 109 19.42 36.66 -43.21
CA PRO A 109 19.97 37.98 -43.48
C PRO A 109 19.36 38.55 -44.78
N ARG A 110 19.32 39.88 -44.89
CA ARG A 110 18.85 40.60 -46.08
C ARG A 110 19.85 40.52 -47.22
#